data_AF-L0I9L9-F1
#
_entry.id   AF-L0I9L9-F1
#
_cell.length_a   1.000
_cell.length_b   1.000
_cell.length_c   1.000
_cell.angle_alpha   90.00
_cell.angle_beta   90.00
_cell.angle_gamma   90.00
#
_symmetry.space_group_name_H-M   'P 1'
#
loop_
_entity.id
_entity.type
_entity.pdbx_description
1 polymer ?
#
loop_
_entity_poly.entity_id
_entity_poly.type
_entity_poly.pdbx_seq_one_letter_code
_entity_poly.pdbx_strand_id
1 'polypeptide(L)'
;MRQYISSIDYTSNPDPNQSIVVEVAIEDIGDGVYLRFKKTVAVLKGSSQEPKEISSKTLEMDNINYDDFEGLVEVLFEFLESKSKPIFSKELTSFDGTFSEKEKVSTSFQSEREQSSNYGFESLGMTIGEFYFDFWPSEGRDWKFRIPPSDKISEGQMENHNNLIELYYTFVDFLKTEYSQEVDWADQDDPTAIQRSAVDKVEFLFERFDQIATPLQNRSRERDPVSMQDEYDVQYLLHGLLKLYFDDVRAEEYFKRHAGKNPRIDFLLEEYGIGIEVKRPSENRTMESIRIALAEDKELYRKDSSCEKLLIFIYDPERRIENAPEFKMSLSEEDSNLETRVTIVQ
;
A
#
# COMPACT_ATOMS: atom_id res chain seq x y z
N MET A 1 -22.86 11.81 12.54
CA MET A 1 -22.20 13.15 12.49
C MET A 1 -21.63 13.36 11.07
N ARG A 2 -21.52 14.60 10.54
CA ARG A 2 -20.82 14.87 9.26
C ARG A 2 -19.42 15.42 9.52
N GLN A 3 -18.38 14.68 9.13
CA GLN A 3 -17.01 15.20 9.12
C GLN A 3 -16.65 15.68 7.71
N TYR A 4 -16.06 16.88 7.62
CA TYR A 4 -15.62 17.49 6.37
C TYR A 4 -14.12 17.79 6.46
N ILE A 5 -13.34 17.24 5.53
CA ILE A 5 -11.97 17.71 5.27
C ILE A 5 -12.03 18.69 4.12
N SER A 6 -11.40 19.86 4.25
CA SER A 6 -11.23 20.80 3.14
C SER A 6 -9.80 21.31 3.06
N SER A 7 -9.30 21.34 1.82
CA SER A 7 -8.11 22.05 1.32
C SER A 7 -6.76 21.35 1.46
N ILE A 8 -6.30 20.85 0.33
CA ILE A 8 -4.96 20.31 0.05
C ILE A 8 -4.34 21.21 -1.03
N ASP A 9 -3.09 21.67 -0.85
CA ASP A 9 -2.34 22.35 -1.91
C ASP A 9 -1.25 21.40 -2.45
N TYR A 10 -1.00 21.48 -3.76
CA TYR A 10 -0.23 20.50 -4.53
C TYR A 10 1.11 21.05 -5.00
N THR A 11 2.17 20.25 -4.89
CA THR A 11 3.48 20.52 -5.50
C THR A 11 3.72 19.73 -6.79
N SER A 12 2.93 18.68 -7.06
CA SER A 12 3.17 17.78 -8.20
C SER A 12 2.27 18.03 -9.43
N ASN A 13 1.49 19.12 -9.46
CA ASN A 13 0.82 19.52 -10.70
C ASN A 13 1.87 20.13 -11.63
N PRO A 14 2.04 19.64 -12.88
CA PRO A 14 2.96 20.27 -13.84
C PRO A 14 2.62 21.74 -14.13
N ASP A 15 1.38 22.17 -13.86
CA ASP A 15 0.98 23.57 -13.94
C ASP A 15 1.03 24.24 -12.55
N PRO A 16 2.00 25.15 -12.29
CA PRO A 16 2.16 25.83 -11.00
C PRO A 16 1.03 26.82 -10.68
N ASN A 17 0.09 27.05 -11.60
CA ASN A 17 -1.06 27.92 -11.37
C ASN A 17 -2.33 27.13 -11.00
N GLN A 18 -2.25 25.81 -10.89
CA GLN A 18 -3.40 24.96 -10.57
C GLN A 18 -3.35 24.44 -9.12
N SER A 19 -4.47 24.57 -8.41
CA SER A 19 -4.71 23.94 -7.11
C SER A 19 -5.72 22.80 -7.23
N ILE A 20 -5.56 21.77 -6.41
CA ILE A 20 -6.44 20.60 -6.38
C ILE A 20 -6.96 20.42 -4.96
N VAL A 21 -8.25 20.61 -4.75
CA VAL A 21 -8.91 20.37 -3.46
C VAL A 21 -9.63 19.04 -3.50
N VAL A 22 -9.44 18.22 -2.48
CA VAL A 22 -10.24 17.01 -2.24
C VAL A 22 -11.07 17.23 -0.99
N GLU A 23 -12.38 17.03 -1.10
CA GLU A 23 -13.33 17.04 0.00
C GLU A 23 -13.80 15.62 0.25
N VAL A 24 -13.73 15.17 1.49
CA VAL A 24 -14.25 13.87 1.93
C VAL A 24 -15.42 14.14 2.87
N ALA A 25 -16.52 13.42 2.68
CA ALA A 25 -17.66 13.41 3.59
C ALA A 25 -18.04 11.97 3.93
N ILE A 26 -18.21 11.70 5.22
CA ILE A 26 -18.62 10.42 5.77
C ILE A 26 -19.81 10.67 6.71
N GLU A 27 -20.87 9.88 6.56
CA GLU A 27 -22.09 10.00 7.36
C GLU A 27 -22.66 8.60 7.65
N ASP A 28 -22.93 8.31 8.92
CA ASP A 28 -23.73 7.14 9.31
C ASP A 28 -25.19 7.43 8.93
N ILE A 29 -25.79 6.55 8.13
CA ILE A 29 -27.17 6.68 7.65
C ILE A 29 -28.11 5.61 8.25
N GLY A 30 -27.68 4.92 9.31
CA GLY A 30 -28.42 3.89 10.04
C GLY A 30 -28.21 2.50 9.47
N ASP A 31 -28.61 2.29 8.21
CA ASP A 31 -28.52 0.98 7.53
C ASP A 31 -27.16 0.75 6.83
N GLY A 32 -26.24 1.70 6.95
CA GLY A 32 -24.91 1.68 6.36
C GLY A 32 -24.21 3.03 6.48
N VAL A 33 -23.14 3.21 5.70
CA VAL A 33 -22.34 4.43 5.65
C VAL A 33 -22.47 5.11 4.29
N TYR A 34 -22.74 6.40 4.30
CA TYR A 34 -22.61 7.26 3.13
C TYR A 34 -21.19 7.80 3.03
N LEU A 35 -20.58 7.68 1.85
CA LEU A 35 -19.22 8.16 1.58
C LEU A 35 -19.20 8.97 0.29
N ARG A 36 -18.62 10.17 0.35
CA ARG A 36 -18.42 11.05 -0.80
C ARG A 36 -17.01 11.60 -0.87
N PHE A 37 -16.40 11.47 -2.06
CA PHE A 37 -15.20 12.16 -2.44
C PHE A 37 -15.50 13.19 -3.53
N LYS A 38 -15.09 14.44 -3.34
CA LYS A 38 -15.17 15.48 -4.37
C LYS A 38 -13.79 16.07 -4.62
N LYS A 39 -13.29 15.94 -5.83
CA LYS A 39 -12.05 16.53 -6.30
C LYS A 39 -12.35 17.73 -7.16
N THR A 40 -11.80 18.88 -6.81
CA THR A 40 -11.96 20.15 -7.54
C THR A 40 -10.59 20.63 -8.00
N VAL A 41 -10.45 20.97 -9.28
CA VAL A 41 -9.25 21.61 -9.82
C VAL A 41 -9.58 23.07 -10.13
N ALA A 42 -8.78 23.99 -9.60
CA ALA A 42 -8.93 25.42 -9.82
C ALA A 42 -7.63 26.04 -10.33
N VAL A 43 -7.73 27.15 -11.07
CA VAL A 43 -6.58 27.92 -11.56
C VAL A 43 -6.56 29.30 -10.90
N LEU A 44 -5.37 29.74 -10.47
CA LEU A 44 -5.10 31.11 -10.05
C LEU A 44 -4.84 31.97 -11.29
N LYS A 45 -5.71 32.97 -11.56
CA LYS A 45 -5.49 33.94 -12.65
C LYS A 45 -4.86 35.22 -12.12
N GLY A 46 -3.53 35.33 -12.24
CA GLY A 46 -2.80 36.55 -11.89
C GLY A 46 -2.61 36.75 -10.37
N SER A 47 -1.78 37.73 -10.00
CA SER A 47 -1.22 37.91 -8.65
C SER A 47 -2.21 38.35 -7.55
N SER A 48 -3.52 38.44 -7.83
CA SER A 48 -4.51 38.99 -6.88
C SER A 48 -5.96 38.49 -7.06
N GLN A 49 -6.22 37.41 -7.82
CA GLN A 49 -7.60 36.90 -8.01
C GLN A 49 -7.90 35.63 -7.24
N GLU A 50 -9.19 35.46 -6.89
CA GLU A 50 -9.73 34.24 -6.31
C GLU A 50 -9.54 33.03 -7.26
N PRO A 51 -9.28 31.82 -6.72
CA PRO A 51 -9.16 30.61 -7.51
C PRO A 51 -10.43 30.36 -8.33
N LYS A 52 -10.27 30.06 -9.63
CA LYS A 52 -11.39 29.71 -10.51
C LYS A 52 -11.42 28.22 -10.77
N GLU A 53 -12.47 27.53 -10.33
CA GLU A 53 -12.71 26.12 -10.65
C GLU A 53 -12.80 25.91 -12.17
N ILE A 54 -11.99 24.98 -12.67
CA ILE A 54 -11.95 24.57 -14.07
C ILE A 54 -12.53 23.17 -14.29
N SER A 55 -12.46 22.29 -13.28
CA SER A 55 -13.11 20.98 -13.31
C SER A 55 -13.41 20.45 -11.91
N SER A 56 -14.39 19.56 -11.83
CA SER A 56 -14.65 18.76 -10.63
C SER A 56 -15.06 17.34 -10.97
N LYS A 57 -14.66 16.40 -10.12
CA LYS A 57 -15.10 15.00 -10.11
C LYS A 57 -15.74 14.73 -8.75
N THR A 58 -16.84 14.00 -8.73
CA THR A 58 -17.50 13.57 -7.50
C THR A 58 -17.75 12.07 -7.59
N LEU A 59 -17.35 11.36 -6.55
CA LEU A 59 -17.61 9.94 -6.31
C LEU A 59 -18.48 9.84 -5.06
N GLU A 60 -19.66 9.26 -5.19
CA GLU A 60 -20.62 9.03 -4.12
C GLU A 60 -20.89 7.54 -4.02
N MET A 61 -20.98 7.04 -2.80
CA MET A 61 -21.35 5.67 -2.48
C MET A 61 -22.39 5.75 -1.37
N ASP A 62 -23.61 5.35 -1.72
CA ASP A 62 -24.74 5.31 -0.83
C ASP A 62 -24.83 3.92 -0.19
N ASN A 63 -25.01 3.90 1.13
CA ASN A 63 -25.29 2.69 1.89
C ASN A 63 -24.21 1.60 1.77
N ILE A 64 -22.94 1.99 1.87
CA ILE A 64 -21.85 1.03 2.06
C ILE A 64 -22.14 0.27 3.35
N ASN A 65 -22.20 -1.06 3.29
CA ASN A 65 -22.37 -1.85 4.50
C ASN A 65 -21.14 -1.72 5.42
N TYR A 66 -21.30 -2.06 6.70
CA TYR A 66 -20.23 -1.88 7.68
C TYR A 66 -19.01 -2.78 7.40
N ASP A 67 -19.22 -3.99 6.90
CA ASP A 67 -18.14 -4.93 6.59
C ASP A 67 -17.24 -4.42 5.44
N ASP A 68 -17.82 -3.86 4.38
CA ASP A 68 -17.09 -3.25 3.26
C ASP A 68 -16.38 -1.96 3.71
N PHE A 69 -17.00 -1.20 4.63
CA PHE A 69 -16.41 0.00 5.20
C PHE A 69 -15.24 -0.32 6.14
N GLU A 70 -15.40 -1.30 7.04
CA GLU A 70 -14.33 -1.83 7.88
C GLU A 70 -13.19 -2.35 7.01
N GLY A 71 -13.52 -3.11 5.98
CA GLY A 71 -12.58 -3.60 5.01
C GLY A 71 -11.80 -2.52 4.25
N LEU A 72 -12.40 -1.36 4.01
CA LEU A 72 -11.69 -0.18 3.47
C LEU A 72 -10.71 0.38 4.51
N VAL A 73 -11.11 0.47 5.78
CA VAL A 73 -10.26 0.96 6.86
C VAL A 73 -9.07 0.03 7.12
N GLU A 74 -9.27 -1.29 7.09
CA GLU A 74 -8.20 -2.28 7.19
C GLU A 74 -7.12 -2.06 6.13
N VAL A 75 -7.51 -1.88 4.86
CA VAL A 75 -6.57 -1.63 3.76
C VAL A 75 -5.81 -0.31 3.94
N LEU A 76 -6.49 0.74 4.40
CA LEU A 76 -5.84 2.01 4.72
C LEU A 76 -4.85 1.86 5.88
N PHE A 77 -5.19 1.06 6.88
CA PHE A 77 -4.34 0.76 8.03
C PHE A 77 -3.08 0.01 7.60
N GLU A 78 -3.22 -1.12 6.89
CA GLU A 78 -2.10 -1.90 6.36
C GLU A 78 -1.16 -1.03 5.51
N PHE A 79 -1.73 -0.16 4.66
CA PHE A 79 -0.95 0.78 3.87
C PHE A 79 -0.17 1.80 4.71
N LEU A 80 -0.79 2.36 5.75
CA LEU A 80 -0.11 3.35 6.59
C LEU A 80 0.97 2.74 7.46
N GLU A 81 0.75 1.52 7.97
CA GLU A 81 1.73 0.82 8.80
C GLU A 81 2.93 0.30 7.99
N SER A 82 2.73 -0.02 6.72
CA SER A 82 3.81 -0.46 5.84
C SER A 82 4.79 0.67 5.53
N LYS A 83 6.10 0.49 5.75
CA LYS A 83 7.10 1.49 5.31
C LYS A 83 7.54 1.29 3.87
N SER A 84 7.30 0.11 3.28
CA SER A 84 7.54 -0.19 1.87
C SER A 84 6.44 0.36 0.95
N LYS A 85 5.36 0.87 1.54
CA LYS A 85 4.20 1.49 0.86
C LYS A 85 3.75 0.67 -0.35
N PRO A 86 3.49 -0.64 -0.18
CA PRO A 86 3.10 -1.50 -1.29
C PRO A 86 1.72 -1.06 -1.77
N ILE A 87 1.42 -1.50 -2.99
CA ILE A 87 0.14 -1.21 -3.62
C ILE A 87 -0.87 -2.21 -3.06
N PHE A 88 -1.86 -1.73 -2.30
CA PHE A 88 -2.99 -2.54 -1.88
C PHE A 88 -4.18 -2.26 -2.77
N SER A 89 -4.91 -3.30 -3.15
CA SER A 89 -6.14 -3.17 -3.93
C SER A 89 -7.28 -3.91 -3.27
N LYS A 90 -8.48 -3.35 -3.38
CA LYS A 90 -9.71 -3.95 -2.85
C LYS A 90 -10.86 -3.66 -3.79
N GLU A 91 -11.81 -4.57 -3.83
CA GLU A 91 -13.08 -4.34 -4.51
C GLU A 91 -14.16 -4.14 -3.46
N LEU A 92 -14.94 -3.08 -3.60
CA LEU A 92 -16.19 -2.88 -2.87
C LEU A 92 -17.33 -3.29 -3.77
N THR A 93 -18.33 -3.97 -3.22
CA THR A 93 -19.45 -4.51 -4.02
C THR A 93 -20.83 -4.28 -3.41
N SER A 94 -20.91 -3.77 -2.17
CA SER A 94 -22.18 -3.65 -1.44
C SER A 94 -22.59 -2.19 -1.20
N PHE A 95 -22.83 -1.44 -2.28
CA PHE A 95 -23.32 -0.05 -2.22
C PHE A 95 -23.92 0.38 -3.57
N ASP A 96 -24.70 1.47 -3.56
CA ASP A 96 -25.13 2.14 -4.79
C ASP A 96 -24.23 3.35 -5.06
N GLY A 97 -23.49 3.32 -6.15
CA GLY A 97 -22.46 4.31 -6.47
C GLY A 97 -22.86 5.29 -7.57
N THR A 98 -22.43 6.54 -7.45
CA THR A 98 -22.56 7.57 -8.49
C THR A 98 -21.24 8.31 -8.72
N PHE A 99 -20.80 8.40 -9.97
CA PHE A 99 -19.63 9.17 -10.39
C PHE A 99 -20.06 10.27 -11.35
N SER A 100 -19.72 11.52 -11.04
CA SER A 100 -19.99 12.67 -11.90
C SER A 100 -18.72 13.48 -12.17
N GLU A 101 -18.63 14.03 -13.38
CA GLU A 101 -17.53 14.90 -13.79
C GLU A 101 -18.09 16.16 -14.44
N LYS A 102 -17.46 17.30 -14.14
CA LYS A 102 -17.74 18.61 -14.72
C LYS A 102 -16.46 19.23 -15.21
N GLU A 103 -16.47 19.76 -16.42
CA GLU A 103 -15.31 20.43 -17.02
C GLU A 103 -15.73 21.71 -17.75
N LYS A 104 -15.00 22.80 -17.51
CA LYS A 104 -15.18 24.07 -18.22
C LYS A 104 -14.26 24.14 -19.42
N VAL A 105 -14.84 24.10 -20.61
CA VAL A 105 -14.10 24.17 -21.87
C VAL A 105 -14.13 25.60 -22.40
N SER A 106 -12.96 26.18 -22.67
CA SER A 106 -12.87 27.48 -23.35
C SER A 106 -13.22 27.31 -24.83
N THR A 107 -14.23 28.03 -25.32
CA THR A 107 -14.50 28.08 -26.75
C THR A 107 -13.75 29.25 -27.40
N SER A 108 -13.56 29.16 -28.73
CA SER A 108 -12.86 30.15 -29.56
C SER A 108 -13.42 31.59 -29.50
N PHE A 109 -14.55 31.82 -28.81
CA PHE A 109 -15.24 33.10 -28.69
C PHE A 109 -15.23 33.70 -27.27
N GLN A 110 -14.27 33.33 -26.40
CA GLN A 110 -14.21 33.78 -25.00
C GLN A 110 -15.43 33.41 -24.14
N SER A 111 -16.29 32.48 -24.59
CA SER A 111 -17.34 31.91 -23.74
C SER A 111 -16.89 30.56 -23.17
N GLU A 112 -17.17 30.34 -21.89
CA GLU A 112 -16.95 29.07 -21.20
C GLU A 112 -18.22 28.22 -21.28
N ARG A 113 -18.08 26.96 -21.69
CA ARG A 113 -19.17 25.98 -21.68
C ARG A 113 -18.82 24.87 -20.70
N GLU A 114 -19.75 24.56 -19.80
CA GLU A 114 -19.62 23.44 -18.87
C GLU A 114 -20.14 22.17 -19.55
N GLN A 115 -19.32 21.13 -19.57
CA GLN A 115 -19.73 19.77 -19.91
C GLN A 115 -19.86 18.98 -18.61
N SER A 116 -20.89 18.12 -18.53
CA SER A 116 -21.08 17.24 -17.39
C SER A 116 -21.42 15.83 -17.82
N SER A 117 -20.91 14.85 -17.10
CA SER A 117 -21.19 13.43 -17.25
C SER A 117 -21.56 12.84 -15.89
N ASN A 118 -22.39 11.80 -15.90
CA ASN A 118 -22.86 11.12 -14.69
C ASN A 118 -23.04 9.62 -14.96
N TYR A 119 -22.58 8.77 -14.04
CA TYR A 119 -22.52 7.32 -14.19
C TYR A 119 -22.87 6.65 -12.86
N GLY A 120 -23.81 5.69 -12.87
CA GLY A 120 -24.02 4.80 -11.72
C GLY A 120 -23.02 3.64 -11.70
N PHE A 121 -22.80 2.99 -10.56
CA PHE A 121 -22.03 1.75 -10.46
C PHE A 121 -22.40 1.01 -9.17
N GLU A 122 -22.25 -0.31 -9.15
CA GLU A 122 -22.56 -1.16 -7.99
C GLU A 122 -21.30 -1.85 -7.44
N SER A 123 -20.18 -1.72 -8.16
CA SER A 123 -18.87 -2.22 -7.74
C SER A 123 -17.78 -1.21 -8.06
N LEU A 124 -16.81 -1.14 -7.17
CA LEU A 124 -15.72 -0.18 -7.22
C LEU A 124 -14.41 -0.85 -6.82
N GLY A 125 -13.49 -0.92 -7.77
CA GLY A 125 -12.10 -1.20 -7.48
C GLY A 125 -11.45 0.02 -6.87
N MET A 126 -10.64 -0.21 -5.83
CA MET A 126 -9.76 0.80 -5.25
C MET A 126 -8.34 0.29 -5.19
N THR A 127 -7.39 1.21 -5.28
CA THR A 127 -5.97 0.96 -5.04
C THR A 127 -5.38 2.09 -4.23
N ILE A 128 -4.73 1.75 -3.12
CA ILE A 128 -3.87 2.66 -2.38
C ILE A 128 -2.41 2.35 -2.67
N GLY A 129 -1.64 3.38 -2.98
CA GLY A 129 -0.20 3.30 -3.19
C GLY A 129 0.47 4.55 -2.65
N GLU A 130 1.81 4.52 -2.60
CA GLU A 130 2.63 5.56 -1.97
C GLU A 130 2.23 7.00 -2.34
N PHE A 131 1.84 7.21 -3.59
CA PHE A 131 1.56 8.53 -4.15
C PHE A 131 0.12 8.70 -4.63
N TYR A 132 -0.79 7.77 -4.37
CA TYR A 132 -2.16 7.90 -4.87
C TYR A 132 -3.15 7.01 -4.11
N PHE A 133 -4.39 7.47 -4.10
CA PHE A 133 -5.56 6.63 -3.83
C PHE A 133 -6.49 6.71 -5.03
N ASP A 134 -6.67 5.58 -5.69
CA ASP A 134 -7.39 5.45 -6.95
C ASP A 134 -8.68 4.67 -6.75
N PHE A 135 -9.72 5.10 -7.47
CA PHE A 135 -10.99 4.39 -7.59
C PHE A 135 -11.38 4.28 -9.07
N TRP A 136 -11.93 3.13 -9.45
CA TRP A 136 -12.45 2.88 -10.79
C TRP A 136 -13.61 1.86 -10.71
N PRO A 137 -14.55 1.88 -11.65
CA PRO A 137 -15.64 0.90 -11.69
C PRO A 137 -15.09 -0.47 -12.08
N SER A 138 -15.48 -1.54 -11.39
CA SER A 138 -14.96 -2.88 -11.69
C SER A 138 -15.43 -3.43 -13.03
N GLU A 139 -16.59 -2.97 -13.54
CA GLU A 139 -17.15 -3.43 -14.81
C GLU A 139 -17.48 -2.30 -15.79
N GLY A 140 -17.07 -2.49 -17.05
CA GLY A 140 -17.73 -1.93 -18.24
C GLY A 140 -17.71 -0.41 -18.45
N ARG A 141 -16.96 0.36 -17.65
CA ARG A 141 -16.87 1.82 -17.78
C ARG A 141 -15.43 2.33 -17.69
N ASP A 142 -15.16 3.42 -18.40
CA ASP A 142 -13.82 4.04 -18.50
C ASP A 142 -13.80 5.38 -17.77
N TRP A 143 -13.80 5.34 -16.44
CA TRP A 143 -13.51 6.51 -15.61
C TRP A 143 -12.63 6.13 -14.42
N LYS A 144 -11.87 7.12 -13.94
CA LYS A 144 -10.98 6.97 -12.80
C LYS A 144 -11.02 8.22 -11.91
N PHE A 145 -11.16 8.00 -10.62
CA PHE A 145 -11.05 9.03 -9.59
C PHE A 145 -9.73 8.84 -8.84
N ARG A 146 -8.83 9.82 -8.95
CA ARG A 146 -7.51 9.78 -8.27
C ARG A 146 -7.41 10.90 -7.25
N ILE A 147 -7.18 10.54 -6.01
CA ILE A 147 -6.67 11.40 -4.95
C ILE A 147 -5.13 11.31 -5.02
N PRO A 148 -4.42 12.38 -5.39
CA PRO A 148 -2.96 12.32 -5.46
C PRO A 148 -2.32 12.50 -4.04
N PRO A 149 -0.98 12.74 -3.86
CA PRO A 149 -0.36 13.03 -2.55
C PRO A 149 -0.22 14.55 -2.24
N SER A 150 -0.29 15.03 -0.99
CA SER A 150 -0.07 16.46 -0.64
C SER A 150 1.19 16.71 0.20
N ASP A 151 1.80 17.90 0.03
CA ASP A 151 3.01 18.34 0.72
C ASP A 151 2.77 19.39 1.83
N LYS A 152 1.55 19.96 1.96
CA LYS A 152 1.27 21.01 2.96
C LYS A 152 -0.17 20.96 3.47
N ILE A 153 -0.30 20.76 4.77
CA ILE A 153 -1.40 21.30 5.57
C ILE A 153 -0.80 22.46 6.38
N SER A 154 -1.56 23.54 6.54
CA SER A 154 -1.16 24.69 7.33
C SER A 154 -1.11 24.34 8.83
N GLU A 155 -0.02 23.69 9.26
CA GLU A 155 0.83 24.00 10.41
C GLU A 155 1.97 22.95 10.50
N GLY A 156 3.10 23.22 9.83
CA GLY A 156 4.40 22.57 10.10
C GLY A 156 4.95 21.62 9.01
N GLN A 157 6.19 21.86 8.53
CA GLN A 157 6.93 21.02 7.54
C GLN A 157 7.55 19.76 8.20
N MET A 158 7.87 18.63 7.54
CA MET A 158 7.98 18.21 6.12
C MET A 158 8.01 16.66 6.05
N GLU A 159 7.43 16.06 4.98
CA GLU A 159 7.86 14.90 4.16
C GLU A 159 6.63 14.16 3.58
N ASN A 160 6.61 13.97 2.26
CA ASN A 160 5.50 13.47 1.41
C ASN A 160 4.75 12.29 2.06
N HIS A 161 3.40 12.32 2.08
CA HIS A 161 2.40 11.22 2.29
C HIS A 161 1.07 11.71 2.97
N ASN A 162 0.86 13.02 3.14
CA ASN A 162 -0.14 13.57 4.07
C ASN A 162 -1.63 13.30 3.73
N ASN A 163 -2.03 13.07 2.47
CA ASN A 163 -3.45 12.86 2.15
C ASN A 163 -4.00 11.52 2.65
N LEU A 164 -3.16 10.49 2.65
CA LEU A 164 -3.57 9.13 3.03
C LEU A 164 -3.66 9.00 4.55
N ILE A 165 -2.73 9.65 5.25
CA ILE A 165 -2.71 9.72 6.71
C ILE A 165 -3.95 10.47 7.24
N GLU A 166 -4.29 11.63 6.66
CA GLU A 166 -5.48 12.39 7.06
C GLU A 166 -6.79 11.68 6.71
N LEU A 167 -6.82 11.05 5.52
CA LEU A 167 -7.95 10.24 5.12
C LEU A 167 -8.20 9.11 6.12
N TYR A 168 -7.14 8.41 6.52
CA TYR A 168 -7.20 7.40 7.57
C TYR A 168 -7.67 7.96 8.92
N TYR A 169 -7.07 9.05 9.41
CA TYR A 169 -7.50 9.62 10.70
C TYR A 169 -8.97 9.99 10.67
N THR A 170 -9.47 10.48 9.54
CA THR A 170 -10.90 10.77 9.35
C THR A 170 -11.76 9.50 9.42
N PHE A 171 -11.34 8.41 8.78
CA PHE A 171 -12.03 7.13 8.87
C PHE A 171 -12.01 6.54 10.30
N VAL A 172 -10.86 6.59 10.98
CA VAL A 172 -10.70 6.10 12.35
C VAL A 172 -11.48 6.93 13.36
N ASP A 173 -11.43 8.26 13.25
CA ASP A 173 -12.18 9.16 14.12
C ASP A 173 -13.67 8.95 13.95
N PHE A 174 -14.15 8.76 12.71
CA PHE A 174 -15.54 8.43 12.42
C PHE A 174 -15.97 7.12 13.12
N LEU A 175 -15.19 6.03 12.95
CA LEU A 175 -15.46 4.76 13.63
C LEU A 175 -15.44 4.91 15.16
N LYS A 176 -14.41 5.53 15.73
CA LYS A 176 -14.29 5.69 17.19
C LYS A 176 -15.40 6.54 17.79
N THR A 177 -15.83 7.58 17.09
CA THR A 177 -16.81 8.55 17.61
C THR A 177 -18.24 8.02 17.51
N GLU A 178 -18.58 7.34 16.41
CA GLU A 178 -19.95 6.91 16.15
C GLU A 178 -20.19 5.42 16.52
N TYR A 179 -19.18 4.54 16.46
CA TYR A 179 -19.30 3.08 16.72
C TYR A 179 -18.88 2.62 18.13
N SER A 180 -18.99 3.48 19.14
CA SER A 180 -18.53 3.23 20.53
C SER A 180 -19.28 2.13 21.35
N GLN A 181 -20.03 1.23 20.72
CA GLN A 181 -20.45 0.00 21.41
C GLN A 181 -19.33 -1.03 21.33
N GLU A 182 -18.99 -1.64 22.46
CA GLU A 182 -17.91 -2.62 22.67
C GLU A 182 -17.75 -3.58 21.48
N VAL A 183 -16.90 -3.18 20.52
CA VAL A 183 -16.15 -4.11 19.70
C VAL A 183 -15.17 -4.75 20.68
N ASP A 184 -15.31 -6.05 20.91
CA ASP A 184 -14.53 -6.82 21.86
C ASP A 184 -13.06 -6.89 21.39
N TRP A 185 -12.30 -5.82 21.61
CA TRP A 185 -10.85 -5.74 21.37
C TRP A 185 -10.06 -6.37 22.52
N ALA A 186 -10.64 -7.34 23.24
CA ALA A 186 -10.01 -7.91 24.43
C ALA A 186 -8.59 -8.44 24.13
N ASP A 187 -7.67 -7.89 24.91
CA ASP A 187 -6.28 -8.29 25.17
C ASP A 187 -5.21 -7.94 24.13
N GLN A 188 -4.60 -6.74 24.27
CA GLN A 188 -3.30 -6.59 24.98
C GLN A 188 -2.75 -5.16 24.97
N ASP A 189 -2.36 -4.69 26.17
CA ASP A 189 -1.33 -3.71 26.53
C ASP A 189 -1.08 -2.46 25.65
N ASP A 190 -1.39 -1.30 26.25
CA ASP A 190 -1.03 0.07 25.84
C ASP A 190 -1.54 0.53 24.44
N PRO A 191 -2.61 1.36 24.36
CA PRO A 191 -3.12 1.89 23.09
C PRO A 191 -2.16 2.85 22.36
N THR A 192 -0.94 3.06 22.86
CA THR A 192 0.14 3.77 22.17
C THR A 192 1.26 2.86 21.64
N ALA A 193 1.23 1.56 21.92
CA ALA A 193 2.14 0.59 21.36
C ALA A 193 1.47 -0.16 20.20
N ILE A 194 1.81 0.23 18.97
CA ILE A 194 1.39 -0.45 17.74
C ILE A 194 1.76 -1.95 17.81
N GLN A 195 0.78 -2.83 18.01
CA GLN A 195 0.95 -4.28 17.89
C GLN A 195 0.98 -4.64 16.39
N ARG A 196 2.18 -4.71 15.83
CA ARG A 196 2.42 -5.14 14.43
C ARG A 196 2.04 -6.61 14.22
N SER A 197 1.40 -6.94 13.10
CA SER A 197 1.16 -8.33 12.70
C SER A 197 2.48 -9.08 12.45
N ALA A 198 2.42 -10.41 12.32
CA ALA A 198 3.61 -11.20 12.00
C ALA A 198 4.22 -10.82 10.63
N VAL A 199 3.38 -10.55 9.62
CA VAL A 199 3.83 -10.07 8.32
C VAL A 199 4.52 -8.72 8.47
N ASP A 200 3.93 -7.78 9.21
CA ASP A 200 4.47 -6.43 9.41
C ASP A 200 5.82 -6.45 10.15
N LYS A 201 5.98 -7.35 11.11
CA LYS A 201 7.25 -7.57 11.83
C LYS A 201 8.34 -8.03 10.86
N VAL A 202 8.02 -8.96 9.94
CA VAL A 202 8.97 -9.46 8.93
C VAL A 202 9.31 -8.38 7.90
N GLU A 203 8.31 -7.72 7.32
CA GLU A 203 8.52 -6.68 6.32
C GLU A 203 9.28 -5.48 6.90
N PHE A 204 9.01 -5.10 8.15
CA PHE A 204 9.79 -4.09 8.86
C PHE A 204 11.27 -4.46 8.97
N LEU A 205 11.59 -5.73 9.20
CA LEU A 205 12.98 -6.19 9.21
C LEU A 205 13.62 -6.08 7.83
N PHE A 206 12.89 -6.43 6.76
CA PHE A 206 13.38 -6.28 5.38
C PHE A 206 13.70 -4.83 5.06
N GLU A 207 12.77 -3.91 5.33
CA GLU A 207 12.91 -2.48 5.06
C GLU A 207 14.08 -1.85 5.82
N ARG A 208 14.34 -2.32 7.04
CA ARG A 208 15.44 -1.83 7.88
C ARG A 208 16.74 -2.59 7.67
N PHE A 209 16.74 -3.63 6.84
CA PHE A 209 17.86 -4.53 6.66
C PHE A 209 19.13 -3.78 6.22
N ASP A 210 19.04 -2.90 5.21
CA ASP A 210 20.19 -2.14 4.73
C ASP A 210 20.79 -1.22 5.80
N GLN A 211 19.93 -0.59 6.62
CA GLN A 211 20.37 0.28 7.73
C GLN A 211 21.14 -0.49 8.81
N ILE A 212 20.89 -1.80 8.92
CA ILE A 212 21.59 -2.70 9.84
C ILE A 212 22.86 -3.26 9.15
N ALA A 213 22.77 -3.63 7.88
CA ALA A 213 23.87 -4.22 7.11
C ALA A 213 24.99 -3.22 6.80
N THR A 214 24.66 -1.95 6.49
CA THR A 214 25.64 -0.92 6.12
C THR A 214 26.66 -0.62 7.24
N PRO A 215 26.26 -0.44 8.51
CA PRO A 215 27.21 -0.30 9.62
C PRO A 215 28.12 -1.53 9.82
N LEU A 216 27.65 -2.74 9.52
CA LEU A 216 28.44 -3.98 9.63
C LEU A 216 29.56 -4.05 8.58
N GLN A 217 29.38 -3.38 7.44
CA GLN A 217 30.39 -3.22 6.40
C GLN A 217 31.42 -2.14 6.77
N ASN A 218 30.99 -1.06 7.43
CA ASN A 218 31.84 0.08 7.76
C ASN A 218 32.55 -0.06 9.12
N ARG A 219 33.40 -1.08 9.27
CA ARG A 219 34.11 -1.34 10.52
C ARG A 219 35.34 -0.44 10.71
N SER A 220 35.47 0.11 11.91
CA SER A 220 36.67 0.86 12.31
C SER A 220 37.79 -0.06 12.80
N ARG A 221 39.02 0.50 12.92
CA ARG A 221 40.20 -0.16 13.50
C ARG A 221 40.75 -1.34 12.68
N GLU A 222 40.78 -1.21 11.36
CA GLU A 222 41.42 -2.18 10.43
C GLU A 222 40.87 -3.61 10.59
N ARG A 223 39.56 -3.75 10.79
CA ARG A 223 38.90 -5.06 10.88
C ARG A 223 38.21 -5.40 9.58
N ASP A 224 38.23 -6.67 9.21
CA ASP A 224 37.52 -7.17 8.04
C ASP A 224 36.02 -6.86 8.13
N PRO A 225 35.41 -6.31 7.07
CA PRO A 225 33.99 -5.96 7.04
C PRO A 225 33.13 -7.21 7.16
N VAL A 226 31.97 -7.08 7.81
CA VAL A 226 30.91 -8.09 7.74
C VAL A 226 30.00 -7.67 6.61
N SER A 227 30.33 -8.15 5.41
CA SER A 227 29.63 -7.82 4.17
C SER A 227 28.62 -8.89 3.79
N MET A 228 27.48 -8.45 3.28
CA MET A 228 26.49 -9.33 2.65
C MET A 228 26.95 -9.61 1.21
N GLN A 229 27.79 -10.62 0.97
CA GLN A 229 28.36 -10.91 -0.35
C GLN A 229 27.44 -11.80 -1.18
N ASP A 230 26.74 -12.72 -0.52
CA ASP A 230 25.80 -13.63 -1.16
C ASP A 230 24.46 -13.71 -0.40
N GLU A 231 23.58 -14.57 -0.90
CA GLU A 231 22.25 -14.82 -0.34
C GLU A 231 22.31 -15.41 1.08
N TYR A 232 23.31 -16.24 1.36
CA TYR A 232 23.46 -16.86 2.68
C TYR A 232 23.88 -15.85 3.74
N ASP A 233 24.75 -14.89 3.41
CA ASP A 233 25.10 -13.81 4.34
C ASP A 233 23.86 -13.00 4.75
N VAL A 234 22.97 -12.72 3.78
CA VAL A 234 21.70 -12.01 4.01
C VAL A 234 20.79 -12.85 4.92
N GLN A 235 20.67 -14.15 4.64
CA GLN A 235 19.90 -15.09 5.45
C GLN A 235 20.42 -15.15 6.90
N TYR A 236 21.73 -15.21 7.13
CA TYR A 236 22.28 -15.30 8.48
C TYR A 236 21.92 -14.08 9.34
N LEU A 237 22.04 -12.88 8.77
CA LEU A 237 21.65 -11.66 9.48
C LEU A 237 20.13 -11.64 9.71
N LEU A 238 19.34 -11.94 8.68
CA LEU A 238 17.89 -11.92 8.75
C LEU A 238 17.35 -12.91 9.78
N HIS A 239 17.90 -14.12 9.85
CA HIS A 239 17.53 -15.13 10.85
C HIS A 239 17.70 -14.61 12.28
N GLY A 240 18.84 -13.95 12.56
CA GLY A 240 19.07 -13.34 13.87
C GLY A 240 18.06 -12.25 14.21
N LEU A 241 17.66 -11.46 13.20
CA LEU A 241 16.67 -10.40 13.35
C LEU A 241 15.24 -10.94 13.54
N LEU A 242 14.85 -11.98 12.82
CA LEU A 242 13.54 -12.62 12.95
C LEU A 242 13.32 -13.14 14.39
N LYS A 243 14.36 -13.69 15.01
CA LYS A 243 14.33 -14.16 16.40
C LYS A 243 14.12 -13.08 17.46
N LEU A 244 14.13 -11.81 17.09
CA LEU A 244 13.72 -10.73 17.98
C LEU A 244 12.19 -10.65 18.15
N TYR A 245 11.45 -11.20 17.18
CA TYR A 245 9.99 -11.08 17.11
C TYR A 245 9.26 -12.44 17.18
N PHE A 246 9.95 -13.53 16.85
CA PHE A 246 9.37 -14.86 16.75
C PHE A 246 10.21 -15.88 17.49
N ASP A 247 9.55 -16.68 18.34
CA ASP A 247 10.21 -17.73 19.12
C ASP A 247 10.53 -18.98 18.26
N ASP A 248 9.66 -19.34 17.31
CA ASP A 248 9.87 -20.44 16.35
C ASP A 248 10.17 -19.89 14.96
N VAL A 249 11.46 -19.84 14.61
CA VAL A 249 11.96 -19.54 13.26
C VAL A 249 12.71 -20.76 12.74
N ARG A 250 12.10 -21.50 11.81
CA ARG A 250 12.70 -22.70 11.22
C ARG A 250 13.48 -22.31 9.99
N ALA A 251 14.81 -22.46 10.05
CA ALA A 251 15.68 -22.20 8.91
C ALA A 251 15.89 -23.46 8.09
N GLU A 252 15.90 -23.33 6.76
CA GLU A 252 16.21 -24.42 5.82
C GLU A 252 15.26 -25.62 5.94
N GLU A 253 13.97 -25.34 6.19
CA GLU A 253 12.94 -26.35 6.42
C GLU A 253 12.53 -27.02 5.10
N TYR A 254 12.37 -28.35 5.14
CA TYR A 254 11.89 -29.11 3.99
C TYR A 254 10.39 -29.37 4.08
N PHE A 255 9.66 -29.02 3.03
CA PHE A 255 8.25 -29.36 2.91
C PHE A 255 8.03 -30.86 2.64
N LYS A 256 6.78 -31.33 2.77
CA LYS A 256 6.44 -32.72 2.44
C LYS A 256 6.87 -33.04 1.01
N ARG A 257 7.37 -34.26 0.80
CA ARG A 257 7.89 -34.69 -0.50
C ARG A 257 6.84 -34.56 -1.61
N HIS A 258 7.07 -33.64 -2.54
CA HIS A 258 6.30 -33.51 -3.77
C HIS A 258 7.18 -33.82 -4.98
N ALA A 259 6.75 -34.78 -5.80
CA ALA A 259 7.40 -35.17 -7.07
C ALA A 259 8.91 -35.51 -7.00
N GLY A 260 9.40 -36.00 -5.85
CA GLY A 260 10.80 -36.44 -5.69
C GLY A 260 11.83 -35.31 -5.49
N LYS A 261 11.38 -34.04 -5.47
CA LYS A 261 12.16 -32.91 -4.96
C LYS A 261 11.73 -32.64 -3.50
N ASN A 262 12.68 -32.25 -2.65
CA ASN A 262 12.40 -31.70 -1.33
C ASN A 262 12.51 -30.17 -1.48
N PRO A 263 11.39 -29.44 -1.63
CA PRO A 263 11.43 -27.97 -1.64
C PRO A 263 11.99 -27.52 -0.30
N ARG A 264 12.90 -26.57 -0.32
CA ARG A 264 13.57 -26.06 0.86
C ARG A 264 13.35 -24.57 0.90
N ILE A 265 12.67 -24.11 1.94
CA ILE A 265 12.44 -22.69 2.16
C ILE A 265 13.49 -22.13 3.10
N ASP A 266 13.91 -20.90 2.85
CA ASP A 266 14.95 -20.27 3.65
C ASP A 266 14.49 -20.13 5.11
N PHE A 267 13.27 -19.61 5.33
CA PHE A 267 12.63 -19.62 6.64
C PHE A 267 11.15 -19.95 6.60
N LEU A 268 10.69 -20.69 7.61
CA LEU A 268 9.28 -20.96 7.87
C LEU A 268 8.90 -20.49 9.28
N LEU A 269 7.87 -19.64 9.36
CA LEU A 269 7.19 -19.26 10.58
C LEU A 269 5.85 -20.02 10.62
N GLU A 270 5.91 -21.31 11.01
CA GLU A 270 4.79 -22.26 10.85
C GLU A 270 3.51 -21.81 11.57
N GLU A 271 3.64 -21.27 12.78
CA GLU A 271 2.50 -20.75 13.56
C GLU A 271 1.71 -19.66 12.82
N TYR A 272 2.38 -18.92 11.95
CA TYR A 272 1.82 -17.78 11.23
C TYR A 272 1.51 -18.11 9.76
N GLY A 273 1.80 -19.33 9.30
CA GLY A 273 1.65 -19.73 7.89
C GLY A 273 2.53 -18.92 6.93
N ILE A 274 3.64 -18.34 7.41
CA ILE A 274 4.51 -17.45 6.62
C ILE A 274 5.79 -18.20 6.20
N GLY A 275 5.98 -18.31 4.90
CA GLY A 275 7.25 -18.67 4.29
C GLY A 275 8.04 -17.45 3.87
N ILE A 276 9.36 -17.47 4.06
CA ILE A 276 10.26 -16.39 3.66
C ILE A 276 11.32 -16.93 2.71
N GLU A 277 11.50 -16.25 1.58
CA GLU A 277 12.52 -16.57 0.58
C GLU A 277 13.44 -15.36 0.38
N VAL A 278 14.75 -15.58 0.44
CA VAL A 278 15.76 -14.52 0.35
C VAL A 278 16.48 -14.63 -0.99
N LYS A 279 16.74 -13.50 -1.65
CA LYS A 279 17.52 -13.44 -2.89
C LYS A 279 18.49 -12.26 -2.84
N ARG A 280 19.67 -12.46 -3.42
CA ARG A 280 20.67 -11.41 -3.63
C ARG A 280 21.20 -11.44 -5.06
N PRO A 281 20.84 -10.48 -5.92
CA PRO A 281 21.37 -10.39 -7.28
C PRO A 281 22.89 -10.25 -7.28
N SER A 282 23.55 -10.99 -8.17
CA SER A 282 25.00 -10.90 -8.40
C SER A 282 25.32 -11.12 -9.87
N GLU A 283 26.59 -11.00 -10.27
CA GLU A 283 27.00 -11.29 -11.65
C GLU A 283 26.60 -12.70 -12.11
N ASN A 284 26.57 -13.67 -11.19
CA ASN A 284 26.21 -15.07 -11.45
C ASN A 284 24.73 -15.38 -11.13
N ARG A 285 24.02 -14.46 -10.47
CA ARG A 285 22.59 -14.57 -10.12
C ARG A 285 21.85 -13.42 -10.77
N THR A 286 21.53 -13.59 -12.05
CA THR A 286 20.81 -12.61 -12.84
C THR A 286 19.33 -12.55 -12.43
N MET A 287 18.68 -11.44 -12.75
CA MET A 287 17.23 -11.26 -12.61
C MET A 287 16.44 -12.43 -13.21
N GLU A 288 16.81 -12.89 -14.40
CA GLU A 288 16.17 -14.02 -15.06
C GLU A 288 16.31 -15.32 -14.26
N SER A 289 17.51 -15.59 -13.74
CA SER A 289 17.73 -16.78 -12.90
C SER A 289 16.94 -16.73 -11.59
N ILE A 290 16.79 -15.54 -11.00
CA ILE A 290 15.99 -15.31 -9.79
C ILE A 290 14.50 -15.54 -10.09
N ARG A 291 13.99 -15.03 -11.22
CA ARG A 291 12.61 -15.26 -11.64
C ARG A 291 12.29 -16.74 -11.80
N ILE A 292 13.16 -17.47 -12.49
CA ILE A 292 12.97 -18.91 -12.73
C ILE A 292 12.97 -19.67 -11.41
N ALA A 293 13.91 -19.39 -10.51
CA ALA A 293 13.97 -20.04 -9.19
C ALA A 293 12.67 -19.77 -8.39
N LEU A 294 12.28 -18.50 -8.26
CA LEU A 294 11.07 -18.13 -7.52
C LEU A 294 9.79 -18.71 -8.12
N ALA A 295 9.71 -18.87 -9.44
CA ALA A 295 8.58 -19.51 -10.09
C ALA A 295 8.49 -21.02 -9.73
N GLU A 296 9.62 -21.72 -9.70
CA GLU A 296 9.69 -23.11 -9.24
C GLU A 296 9.29 -23.23 -7.75
N ASP A 297 9.80 -22.35 -6.91
CA ASP A 297 9.55 -22.36 -5.46
C ASP A 297 8.06 -22.11 -5.16
N LYS A 298 7.45 -21.10 -5.79
CA LYS A 298 6.01 -20.82 -5.67
C LYS A 298 5.12 -22.01 -6.05
N GLU A 299 5.46 -22.73 -7.12
CA GLU A 299 4.67 -23.89 -7.55
C GLU A 299 4.72 -25.03 -6.52
N LEU A 300 5.83 -25.14 -5.79
CA LEU A 300 6.00 -26.12 -4.73
C LEU A 300 5.28 -25.68 -3.45
N TYR A 301 5.38 -24.41 -3.06
CA TYR A 301 4.75 -23.87 -1.85
C TYR A 301 3.22 -23.83 -1.96
N ARG A 302 2.65 -23.53 -3.13
CA ARG A 302 1.20 -23.60 -3.39
C ARG A 302 0.56 -24.95 -3.06
N LYS A 303 1.36 -26.03 -3.02
CA LYS A 303 0.87 -27.40 -2.80
C LYS A 303 0.99 -27.83 -1.33
N ASP A 304 1.59 -27.02 -0.46
CA ASP A 304 1.77 -27.32 0.96
C ASP A 304 0.93 -26.38 1.83
N SER A 305 0.07 -26.95 2.68
CA SER A 305 -0.87 -26.20 3.53
C SER A 305 -0.20 -25.45 4.70
N SER A 306 1.11 -25.60 4.90
CA SER A 306 1.86 -24.91 5.96
C SER A 306 2.37 -23.52 5.55
N CYS A 307 2.21 -23.14 4.27
CA CYS A 307 2.62 -21.84 3.74
C CYS A 307 1.42 -21.18 3.04
N GLU A 308 0.78 -20.24 3.72
CA GLU A 308 -0.33 -19.45 3.19
C GLU A 308 0.16 -18.13 2.56
N LYS A 309 1.26 -17.60 3.10
CA LYS A 309 1.88 -16.35 2.66
C LYS A 309 3.36 -16.57 2.37
N LEU A 310 3.81 -16.16 1.19
CA LEU A 310 5.21 -16.16 0.78
C LEU A 310 5.74 -14.73 0.74
N LEU A 311 6.69 -14.42 1.63
CA LEU A 311 7.37 -13.13 1.67
C LEU A 311 8.76 -13.27 1.03
N ILE A 312 8.95 -12.63 -0.12
CA ILE A 312 10.20 -12.66 -0.87
C ILE A 312 11.01 -11.40 -0.55
N PHE A 313 12.19 -11.57 0.02
CA PHE A 313 13.12 -10.49 0.31
C PHE A 313 14.28 -10.48 -0.70
N ILE A 314 14.40 -9.39 -1.45
CA ILE A 314 15.49 -9.17 -2.40
C ILE A 314 16.38 -8.04 -1.91
N TYR A 315 17.59 -8.37 -1.50
CA TYR A 315 18.60 -7.39 -1.11
C TYR A 315 19.54 -7.13 -2.29
N ASP A 316 19.49 -5.92 -2.86
CA ASP A 316 20.22 -5.52 -4.07
C ASP A 316 21.00 -4.21 -3.84
N PRO A 317 21.99 -4.20 -2.93
CA PRO A 317 22.71 -2.97 -2.57
C PRO A 317 23.52 -2.38 -3.73
N GLU A 318 23.81 -3.16 -4.78
CA GLU A 318 24.47 -2.67 -6.00
C GLU A 318 23.51 -2.26 -7.11
N ARG A 319 22.19 -2.25 -6.85
CA ARG A 319 21.15 -1.79 -7.78
C ARG A 319 21.21 -2.48 -9.15
N ARG A 320 21.43 -3.79 -9.16
CA ARG A 320 21.43 -4.60 -10.38
C ARG A 320 20.04 -4.75 -10.99
N ILE A 321 18.99 -4.51 -10.22
CA ILE A 321 17.60 -4.48 -10.71
C ILE A 321 17.29 -3.05 -11.19
N GLU A 322 17.31 -2.84 -12.50
CA GLU A 322 17.12 -1.50 -13.09
C GLU A 322 15.71 -0.93 -12.87
N ASN A 323 14.67 -1.77 -12.94
CA ASN A 323 13.28 -1.37 -12.72
C ASN A 323 12.66 -2.21 -11.59
N ALA A 324 13.04 -1.89 -10.35
CA ALA A 324 12.56 -2.60 -9.15
C ALA A 324 11.02 -2.63 -9.03
N PRO A 325 10.25 -1.56 -9.31
CA PRO A 325 8.79 -1.62 -9.29
C PRO A 325 8.19 -2.64 -10.27
N GLU A 326 8.67 -2.65 -11.52
CA GLU A 326 8.21 -3.62 -12.53
C GLU A 326 8.61 -5.06 -12.14
N PHE A 327 9.84 -5.23 -11.65
CA PHE A 327 10.34 -6.53 -11.20
C PHE A 327 9.52 -7.07 -10.02
N LYS A 328 9.23 -6.22 -9.03
CA LYS A 328 8.34 -6.53 -7.89
C LYS A 328 6.94 -6.93 -8.37
N MET A 329 6.31 -6.12 -9.23
CA MET A 329 4.94 -6.37 -9.72
C MET A 329 4.85 -7.69 -10.49
N SER A 330 5.81 -7.98 -11.36
CA SER A 330 5.85 -9.23 -12.12
C SER A 330 6.12 -10.49 -11.28
N LEU A 331 6.49 -10.34 -10.01
CA LEU A 331 6.69 -11.43 -9.06
C LEU A 331 5.62 -11.44 -7.95
N SER A 332 4.78 -10.42 -7.86
CA SER A 332 3.69 -10.36 -6.89
C SER A 332 2.47 -11.01 -7.53
N GLU A 333 1.88 -11.98 -6.86
CA GLU A 333 0.71 -12.72 -7.35
C GLU A 333 -0.21 -13.02 -6.15
N GLU A 334 -1.50 -12.78 -6.34
CA GLU A 334 -2.55 -13.30 -5.47
C GLU A 334 -3.20 -14.50 -6.17
N ASP A 335 -2.86 -15.70 -5.70
CA ASP A 335 -3.57 -16.92 -6.04
C ASP A 335 -4.36 -17.37 -4.80
N SER A 336 -5.53 -17.97 -5.02
CA SER A 336 -6.43 -18.50 -3.99
C SER A 336 -5.79 -19.37 -2.90
N ASN A 337 -4.60 -19.92 -3.14
CA ASN A 337 -3.91 -20.83 -2.21
C ASN A 337 -2.54 -20.32 -1.72
N LEU A 338 -2.05 -19.17 -2.19
CA LEU A 338 -0.77 -18.60 -1.74
C LEU A 338 -0.70 -17.10 -2.06
N GLU A 339 -0.66 -16.27 -1.04
CA GLU A 339 -0.41 -14.83 -1.17
C GLU A 339 1.11 -14.58 -1.30
N THR A 340 1.57 -13.92 -2.36
CA THR A 340 2.99 -13.59 -2.53
C THR A 340 3.25 -12.10 -2.42
N ARG A 341 4.08 -11.69 -1.45
CA ARG A 341 4.56 -10.31 -1.30
C ARG A 341 6.07 -10.25 -1.56
N VAL A 342 6.51 -9.21 -2.25
CA VAL A 342 7.93 -9.03 -2.64
C VAL A 342 8.44 -7.69 -2.12
N THR A 343 9.55 -7.72 -1.38
CA THR A 343 10.24 -6.52 -0.88
C THR A 343 11.64 -6.46 -1.47
N ILE A 344 11.95 -5.36 -2.16
CA ILE A 344 13.26 -5.12 -2.77
C ILE A 344 13.90 -3.93 -2.04
N VAL A 345 15.13 -4.10 -1.57
CA VAL A 345 15.92 -3.06 -0.89
C VAL A 345 17.21 -2.81 -1.68
N GLN A 346 17.49 -1.54 -1.99
CA GLN A 346 18.47 -1.06 -2.97
C GLN A 346 19.25 0.18 -2.55
#